data_AF-A0A0C6FQ54-F1
#
_entry.id   AF-A0A0C6FQ54-F1
#
_cell.length_a   1.000
_cell.length_b   1.000
_cell.length_c   1.000
_cell.angle_alpha   90.00
_cell.angle_beta   90.00
_cell.angle_gamma   90.00
#
_symmetry.space_group_name_H-M   'P 1'
#
loop_
_entity.id
_entity.type
_entity.pdbx_description
1 polymer ?
#
loop_
_entity_poly.entity_id
_entity_poly.type
_entity_poly.pdbx_seq_one_letter_code
_entity_poly.pdbx_strand_id
1 'polypeptide(L)'
;MLAGLLPFDARERLAVLLTDEDAATLKHLARSGIGANTLRALASDLGYLEAWCLAATGHPLPSPTTEALALKFVAHHLWDPAERESDPRHGIPGAVEDDLRARGLLRVAGPHVVSTVRRRLAHWSTLHRSRGVDGPFKAPRLRTALSLAVRANRRPRTRKSARAVTATVIEKLLTTCLYEHRLVDVRDRALLMITVASGGRRAEVAGLRVEDLVRDAPVPRDPADPESAKVPKLTMRLGRTKTTTAEDDARVAVIGRAATALLDWLTLAKIETGAVFRRIDRWGRLRSIALDPHTTPDTATLNERSACRWMVAVTP
;
A
#
# COMPACT_ATOMS: atom_id res chain seq x y z
N MET A 1 -2.76 -3.88 -20.71
CA MET A 1 -1.68 -3.28 -19.89
C MET A 1 -0.59 -4.24 -19.41
N LEU A 2 -0.75 -5.58 -19.35
CA LEU A 2 0.32 -6.50 -18.92
C LEU A 2 1.11 -7.17 -20.07
N ALA A 3 0.75 -6.91 -21.32
CA ALA A 3 1.54 -7.40 -22.45
C ALA A 3 2.99 -6.86 -22.40
N GLY A 4 3.21 -5.66 -21.86
CA GLY A 4 4.54 -5.02 -21.82
C GLY A 4 5.36 -5.44 -20.62
N LEU A 5 5.63 -6.72 -20.37
CA LEU A 5 6.71 -7.10 -19.44
C LEU A 5 7.90 -7.73 -20.16
N LEU A 6 7.80 -7.84 -21.48
CA LEU A 6 8.82 -8.35 -22.37
C LEU A 6 9.10 -7.27 -23.42
N PRO A 7 10.37 -6.98 -23.73
CA PRO A 7 10.74 -6.16 -24.89
C PRO A 7 9.95 -6.59 -26.13
N PHE A 8 9.53 -5.65 -26.98
CA PHE A 8 8.74 -5.99 -28.17
C PHE A 8 9.48 -7.03 -29.05
N ASP A 9 10.79 -6.90 -29.18
CA ASP A 9 11.67 -7.86 -29.89
C ASP A 9 11.79 -9.23 -29.19
N ALA A 10 11.63 -9.25 -27.86
CA ALA A 10 11.58 -10.49 -27.09
C ALA A 10 10.20 -11.16 -27.24
N ARG A 11 9.11 -10.41 -27.40
CA ARG A 11 7.78 -11.00 -27.61
C ARG A 11 7.69 -11.78 -28.91
N GLU A 12 8.23 -11.29 -30.02
CA GLU A 12 8.19 -12.03 -31.29
C GLU A 12 9.03 -13.31 -31.22
N ARG A 13 10.22 -13.26 -30.60
CA ARG A 13 11.06 -14.46 -30.41
C ARG A 13 10.48 -15.45 -29.40
N LEU A 14 9.83 -14.94 -28.35
CA LEU A 14 9.19 -15.77 -27.33
C LEU A 14 7.84 -16.32 -27.80
N ALA A 15 7.08 -15.62 -28.65
CA ALA A 15 5.83 -16.12 -29.21
C ALA A 15 6.02 -17.33 -30.14
N VAL A 16 7.23 -17.54 -30.67
CA VAL A 16 7.60 -18.74 -31.42
C VAL A 16 7.80 -19.97 -30.52
N LEU A 17 8.07 -19.77 -29.22
CA LEU A 17 8.42 -20.82 -28.26
C LEU A 17 7.40 -21.01 -27.12
N LEU A 18 6.67 -19.96 -26.75
CA LEU A 18 5.70 -19.97 -25.66
C LEU A 18 4.31 -20.25 -26.23
N THR A 19 3.65 -21.25 -25.68
CA THR A 19 2.23 -21.46 -25.93
C THR A 19 1.39 -20.37 -25.25
N ASP A 20 0.11 -20.26 -25.63
CA ASP A 20 -0.83 -19.36 -24.94
C ASP A 20 -0.99 -19.73 -23.45
N GLU A 21 -0.82 -21.00 -23.09
CA GLU A 21 -0.85 -21.49 -21.70
C GLU A 21 0.39 -21.03 -20.91
N ASP A 22 1.57 -21.06 -21.52
CA ASP A 22 2.80 -20.54 -20.91
C ASP A 22 2.69 -19.03 -20.69
N ALA A 23 2.16 -18.29 -21.67
CA ALA A 23 1.93 -16.86 -21.56
C ALA A 23 0.91 -16.53 -20.45
N ALA A 24 -0.16 -17.34 -20.31
CA ALA A 24 -1.13 -17.20 -19.24
C ALA A 24 -0.50 -17.47 -17.86
N THR A 25 0.34 -18.49 -17.75
CA THR A 25 1.07 -18.85 -16.52
C THR A 25 2.04 -17.75 -16.11
N LEU A 26 2.87 -17.25 -17.04
CA LEU A 26 3.79 -16.14 -16.79
C LEU A 26 3.05 -14.86 -16.38
N LYS A 27 1.89 -14.58 -16.99
CA LYS A 27 1.04 -13.45 -16.61
C LYS A 27 0.44 -13.62 -15.21
N HIS A 28 0.06 -14.84 -14.83
CA HIS A 28 -0.35 -15.16 -13.47
C HIS A 28 0.81 -14.94 -12.48
N LEU A 29 1.98 -15.52 -12.75
CA LEU A 29 3.18 -15.36 -11.92
C LEU A 29 3.61 -13.90 -11.79
N ALA A 30 3.54 -13.10 -12.86
CA ALA A 30 3.84 -11.67 -12.80
C ALA A 30 2.81 -10.91 -11.94
N ARG A 31 1.52 -11.25 -12.04
CA ARG A 31 0.45 -10.66 -11.20
C ARG A 31 0.59 -11.05 -9.74
N SER A 32 0.93 -12.31 -9.46
CA SER A 32 1.18 -12.83 -8.11
C SER A 32 2.51 -12.32 -7.53
N GLY A 33 3.48 -12.06 -8.41
CA GLY A 33 4.81 -11.56 -8.09
C GLY A 33 4.88 -10.05 -7.87
N ILE A 34 3.94 -9.26 -8.40
CA ILE A 34 3.83 -7.82 -8.13
C ILE A 34 2.67 -7.59 -7.17
N GLY A 35 2.96 -7.14 -5.94
CA GLY A 35 1.93 -6.88 -4.94
C GLY A 35 0.83 -5.92 -5.46
N ALA A 36 -0.44 -6.21 -5.12
CA ALA A 36 -1.60 -5.45 -5.61
C ALA A 36 -1.51 -3.93 -5.38
N ASN A 37 -0.86 -3.52 -4.28
CA ASN A 37 -0.60 -2.11 -3.99
C ASN A 37 0.34 -1.46 -5.00
N THR A 38 1.38 -2.19 -5.41
CA THR A 38 2.34 -1.74 -6.41
C THR A 38 1.65 -1.62 -7.77
N LEU A 39 0.80 -2.58 -8.15
CA LEU A 39 0.00 -2.50 -9.38
C LEU A 39 -0.96 -1.30 -9.37
N ARG A 40 -1.69 -1.09 -8.27
CA ARG A 40 -2.58 0.07 -8.11
C ARG A 40 -1.82 1.40 -8.16
N ALA A 41 -0.68 1.48 -7.48
CA ALA A 41 0.16 2.67 -7.50
C ALA A 41 0.74 2.95 -8.89
N LEU A 42 1.19 1.91 -9.60
CA LEU A 42 1.67 1.99 -10.97
C LEU A 42 0.56 2.50 -11.90
N ALA A 43 -0.63 1.87 -11.87
CA ALA A 43 -1.76 2.28 -12.69
C ALA A 43 -2.19 3.73 -12.42
N SER A 44 -2.27 4.11 -11.14
CA SER A 44 -2.62 5.48 -10.74
C SER A 44 -1.57 6.51 -11.19
N ASP A 45 -0.28 6.22 -11.00
CA ASP A 45 0.79 7.14 -11.39
C ASP A 45 0.90 7.26 -12.93
N LEU A 46 0.73 6.16 -13.68
CA LEU A 46 0.71 6.19 -15.14
C LEU A 46 -0.53 6.92 -15.69
N GLY A 47 -1.71 6.70 -15.09
CA GLY A 47 -2.91 7.44 -15.45
C GLY A 47 -2.76 8.95 -15.20
N TYR A 48 -2.11 9.35 -14.11
CA TYR A 48 -1.76 10.76 -13.89
C TYR A 48 -0.81 11.29 -14.96
N LEU A 49 0.26 10.56 -15.28
CA LEU A 49 1.26 10.99 -16.27
C LEU A 49 0.65 11.17 -17.65
N GLU A 50 -0.25 10.27 -18.05
CA GLU A 50 -1.00 10.36 -19.31
C GLU A 50 -1.84 11.64 -19.37
N ALA A 51 -2.66 11.88 -18.33
CA ALA A 51 -3.52 13.06 -18.25
C ALA A 51 -2.70 14.35 -18.19
N TRP A 52 -1.61 14.37 -17.41
CA TRP A 52 -0.72 15.52 -17.33
C TRP A 52 -0.05 15.80 -18.67
N CYS A 53 0.41 14.77 -19.38
CA CYS A 53 1.03 14.95 -20.69
C CYS A 53 0.02 15.55 -21.66
N LEU A 54 -1.17 14.97 -21.74
CA LEU A 54 -2.25 15.48 -22.59
C LEU A 54 -2.60 16.94 -22.28
N ALA A 55 -2.75 17.28 -21.00
CA ALA A 55 -3.04 18.65 -20.59
C ALA A 55 -1.87 19.62 -20.88
N ALA A 56 -0.62 19.18 -20.69
CA ALA A 56 0.56 20.04 -20.81
C ALA A 56 1.11 20.18 -22.23
N THR A 57 0.79 19.25 -23.14
CA THR A 57 1.33 19.24 -24.51
C THR A 57 0.27 19.09 -25.59
N GLY A 58 -0.97 18.77 -25.24
CA GLY A 58 -2.03 18.41 -26.19
C GLY A 58 -1.90 16.99 -26.75
N HIS A 59 -0.90 16.22 -26.31
CA HIS A 59 -0.61 14.89 -26.86
C HIS A 59 -0.51 13.81 -25.78
N PRO A 60 -0.87 12.55 -26.10
CA PRO A 60 -0.72 11.42 -25.19
C PRO A 60 0.76 11.17 -24.84
N LEU A 61 0.99 10.38 -23.79
CA LEU A 61 2.33 10.13 -23.27
C LEU A 61 3.20 9.41 -24.32
N PRO A 62 4.28 10.04 -24.84
CA PRO A 62 5.04 9.47 -25.95
C PRO A 62 5.91 8.29 -25.49
N SER A 63 6.16 7.39 -26.45
CA SER A 63 7.00 6.20 -26.28
C SER A 63 7.90 6.05 -27.51
N PRO A 64 9.22 6.29 -27.40
CA PRO A 64 9.96 6.71 -26.21
C PRO A 64 9.70 8.18 -25.82
N THR A 65 9.80 8.49 -24.54
CA THR A 65 9.76 9.84 -23.99
C THR A 65 11.08 10.58 -24.19
N THR A 66 11.03 11.91 -24.30
CA THR A 66 12.20 12.78 -24.42
C THR A 66 12.68 13.32 -23.07
N GLU A 67 13.97 13.64 -22.95
CA GLU A 67 14.53 14.24 -21.72
C GLU A 67 13.83 15.58 -21.39
N ALA A 68 13.51 16.37 -22.42
CA ALA A 68 12.79 17.63 -22.28
C ALA A 68 11.42 17.45 -21.61
N LEU A 69 10.67 16.40 -21.97
CA LEU A 69 9.37 16.14 -21.35
C LEU A 69 9.52 15.69 -19.89
N ALA A 70 10.55 14.89 -19.56
CA ALA A 70 10.83 14.53 -18.17
C ALA A 70 11.25 15.75 -17.32
N LEU A 71 12.02 16.68 -17.89
CA LEU A 71 12.37 17.95 -17.23
C LEU A 71 11.15 18.86 -17.05
N LYS A 72 10.26 18.94 -18.06
CA LYS A 72 8.98 19.66 -17.95
C LYS A 72 8.13 19.10 -16.79
N PHE A 73 8.08 17.78 -16.65
CA PHE A 73 7.40 17.14 -15.53
C PHE A 73 7.99 17.57 -14.17
N VAL A 74 9.32 17.63 -14.06
CA VAL A 74 9.97 18.10 -12.83
C VAL A 74 9.61 19.56 -12.54
N ALA A 75 9.70 20.44 -13.53
CA ALA A 75 9.40 21.87 -13.39
C ALA A 75 7.94 22.13 -12.99
N HIS A 76 6.97 21.44 -13.61
CA HIS A 76 5.54 21.59 -13.28
C HIS A 76 5.21 21.15 -11.85
N HIS A 77 6.02 20.29 -11.22
CA HIS A 77 5.64 19.65 -9.96
C HIS A 77 6.58 19.95 -8.79
N LEU A 78 7.81 20.40 -9.02
CA LEU A 78 8.79 20.77 -8.00
C LEU A 78 9.20 22.24 -8.12
N TRP A 79 8.21 23.13 -8.09
CA TRP A 79 8.38 24.58 -8.09
C TRP A 79 8.26 25.17 -6.68
N ASP A 80 8.63 26.45 -6.55
CA ASP A 80 8.63 27.18 -5.28
C ASP A 80 7.33 27.98 -5.12
N PRO A 81 6.50 27.71 -4.09
CA PRO A 81 5.30 28.49 -3.82
C PRO A 81 5.52 29.99 -3.71
N ALA A 82 6.60 30.43 -3.06
CA ALA A 82 6.87 31.84 -2.85
C ALA A 82 7.17 32.58 -4.16
N GLU A 83 7.93 31.94 -5.05
CA GLU A 83 8.19 32.48 -6.38
C GLU A 83 6.91 32.57 -7.23
N ARG A 84 5.95 31.65 -7.06
CA ARG A 84 4.68 31.69 -7.81
C ARG A 84 3.77 32.83 -7.38
N GLU A 85 3.92 33.34 -6.16
CA GLU A 85 3.21 34.54 -5.71
C GLU A 85 3.60 35.78 -6.54
N SER A 86 4.86 35.83 -7.01
CA SER A 86 5.39 36.92 -7.82
C SER A 86 5.36 36.64 -9.34
N ASP A 87 5.54 35.39 -9.76
CA ASP A 87 5.40 34.95 -11.15
C ASP A 87 4.34 33.84 -11.27
N PRO A 88 3.11 34.17 -11.69
CA PRO A 88 2.03 33.18 -11.86
C PRO A 88 2.36 32.04 -12.83
N ARG A 89 3.38 32.20 -13.69
CA ARG A 89 3.84 31.18 -14.64
C ARG A 89 4.83 30.20 -14.03
N HIS A 90 5.30 30.44 -12.82
CA HIS A 90 6.23 29.55 -12.14
C HIS A 90 5.56 28.24 -11.75
N GLY A 91 6.06 27.14 -12.30
CA GLY A 91 5.55 25.80 -12.04
C GLY A 91 4.55 25.32 -13.09
N ILE A 92 3.46 24.69 -12.62
CA ILE A 92 2.42 24.18 -13.51
C ILE A 92 1.54 25.34 -14.04
N PRO A 93 1.33 25.46 -15.36
CA PRO A 93 0.42 26.46 -15.91
C PRO A 93 -1.01 26.26 -15.40
N GLY A 94 -1.73 27.35 -15.14
CA GLY A 94 -3.09 27.33 -14.57
C GLY A 94 -4.05 26.42 -15.35
N ALA A 95 -4.10 26.54 -16.68
CA ALA A 95 -4.95 25.69 -17.52
C ALA A 95 -4.68 24.18 -17.38
N VAL A 96 -3.40 23.79 -17.18
CA VAL A 96 -3.01 22.39 -16.94
C VAL A 96 -3.42 21.95 -15.54
N GLU A 97 -3.29 22.84 -14.56
CA GLU A 97 -3.72 22.60 -13.19
C GLU A 97 -5.23 22.38 -13.11
N ASP A 98 -6.01 23.21 -13.80
CA ASP A 98 -7.47 23.18 -13.83
C ASP A 98 -8.00 21.91 -14.51
N ASP A 99 -7.43 21.50 -15.65
CA ASP A 99 -7.80 20.22 -16.30
C ASP A 99 -7.54 19.02 -15.37
N LEU A 100 -6.38 18.98 -14.71
CA LEU A 100 -6.05 17.89 -13.78
C LEU A 100 -6.94 17.88 -12.54
N ARG A 101 -7.37 19.05 -12.06
CA ARG A 101 -8.33 19.19 -10.96
C ARG A 101 -9.73 18.74 -11.38
N ALA A 102 -10.20 19.14 -12.57
CA ALA A 102 -11.49 18.74 -13.12
C ALA A 102 -11.59 17.21 -13.28
N ARG A 103 -10.48 16.54 -13.62
CA ARG A 103 -10.39 15.06 -13.68
C ARG A 103 -10.21 14.39 -12.30
N GLY A 104 -10.11 15.15 -11.22
CA GLY A 104 -9.90 14.64 -9.85
C GLY A 104 -8.50 14.05 -9.61
N LEU A 105 -7.54 14.32 -10.51
CA LEU A 105 -6.18 13.77 -10.49
C LEU A 105 -5.20 14.64 -9.70
N LEU A 106 -5.51 15.93 -9.53
CA LEU A 106 -4.77 16.87 -8.68
C LEU A 106 -5.68 17.38 -7.57
N ARG A 107 -5.50 16.86 -6.34
CA ARG A 107 -6.36 17.20 -5.19
C ARG A 107 -5.75 18.22 -4.23
N VAL A 108 -4.42 18.27 -4.17
CA VAL A 108 -3.68 19.12 -3.23
C VAL A 108 -3.15 20.32 -4.01
N ALA A 109 -3.38 21.52 -3.49
CA ALA A 109 -2.81 22.74 -4.03
C ALA A 109 -1.30 22.82 -3.75
N GLY A 110 -0.55 23.40 -4.69
CA GLY A 110 0.90 23.57 -4.56
C GLY A 110 1.72 22.43 -5.17
N PRO A 111 3.06 22.48 -5.01
CA PRO A 111 3.98 21.52 -5.59
C PRO A 111 3.83 20.13 -4.94
N HIS A 112 4.17 19.10 -5.71
CA HIS A 112 4.22 17.74 -5.19
C HIS A 112 5.38 17.56 -4.22
N VAL A 113 5.21 16.66 -3.26
CA VAL A 113 6.36 16.19 -2.48
C VAL A 113 7.34 15.44 -3.40
N VAL A 114 8.63 15.66 -3.17
CA VAL A 114 9.74 15.05 -3.95
C VAL A 114 9.59 13.54 -4.11
N SER A 115 9.14 12.84 -3.07
CA SER A 115 8.94 11.39 -3.10
C SER A 115 7.86 10.96 -4.10
N THR A 116 6.81 11.75 -4.30
CA THR A 116 5.76 11.50 -5.31
C THR A 116 6.32 11.67 -6.71
N VAL A 117 7.08 12.73 -6.97
CA VAL A 117 7.71 12.98 -8.28
C VAL A 117 8.71 11.87 -8.62
N ARG A 118 9.59 11.50 -7.68
CA ARG A 118 10.52 10.37 -7.85
C ARG A 118 9.81 9.06 -8.13
N ARG A 119 8.70 8.77 -7.42
CA ARG A 119 7.92 7.56 -7.63
C ARG A 119 7.30 7.53 -9.04
N ARG A 120 6.72 8.64 -9.49
CA ARG A 120 6.15 8.75 -10.84
C ARG A 120 7.21 8.60 -11.92
N LEU A 121 8.37 9.24 -11.78
CA LEU A 121 9.50 9.06 -12.71
C LEU A 121 9.99 7.60 -12.74
N ALA A 122 10.06 6.93 -11.59
CA ALA A 122 10.43 5.52 -11.53
C ALA A 122 9.39 4.62 -12.23
N HIS A 123 8.09 4.88 -12.02
CA HIS A 123 7.00 4.17 -12.71
C HIS A 123 6.98 4.42 -14.21
N TRP A 124 7.28 5.64 -14.65
CA TRP A 124 7.42 5.99 -16.06
C TRP A 124 8.63 5.28 -16.70
N SER A 125 9.74 5.18 -15.96
CA SER A 125 10.91 4.41 -16.36
C SER A 125 10.63 2.91 -16.42
N THR A 126 9.85 2.38 -15.47
CA THR A 126 9.36 1.00 -15.54
C THR A 126 8.53 0.78 -16.79
N LEU A 127 7.58 1.66 -17.12
CA LEU A 127 6.78 1.55 -18.35
C LEU A 127 7.66 1.48 -19.62
N HIS A 128 8.71 2.28 -19.69
CA HIS A 128 9.66 2.25 -20.83
C HIS A 128 10.39 0.91 -20.93
N ARG A 129 11.01 0.45 -19.83
CA ARG A 129 11.69 -0.86 -19.80
C ARG A 129 10.74 -2.00 -20.17
N SER A 130 9.51 -1.91 -19.71
CA SER A 130 8.42 -2.86 -19.98
C SER A 130 8.06 -2.94 -21.48
N ARG A 131 8.36 -1.88 -22.25
CA ARG A 131 8.23 -1.80 -23.71
C ARG A 131 9.54 -2.10 -24.45
N GLY A 132 10.62 -2.47 -23.75
CA GLY A 132 11.92 -2.76 -24.34
C GLY A 132 12.75 -1.53 -24.72
N VAL A 133 12.34 -0.33 -24.32
CA VAL A 133 13.07 0.92 -24.61
C VAL A 133 13.62 1.53 -23.33
N ASP A 134 14.82 2.10 -23.39
CA ASP A 134 15.33 2.93 -22.31
C ASP A 134 14.85 4.38 -22.49
N GLY A 135 14.21 4.92 -21.45
CA GLY A 135 13.84 6.34 -21.43
C GLY A 135 14.94 7.22 -20.83
N PRO A 136 14.78 8.55 -20.86
CA PRO A 136 15.80 9.54 -20.44
C PRO A 136 15.99 9.62 -18.92
N PHE A 137 15.46 8.65 -18.15
CA PHE A 137 15.37 8.71 -16.69
C PHE A 137 16.72 8.58 -15.97
N LYS A 138 17.74 8.10 -16.68
CA LYS A 138 19.13 8.02 -16.20
C LYS A 138 19.98 9.22 -16.67
N ALA A 139 19.43 10.12 -17.47
CA ALA A 139 20.19 11.24 -18.04
C ALA A 139 20.75 12.16 -16.95
N PRO A 140 22.01 12.66 -17.08
CA PRO A 140 22.63 13.51 -16.07
C PRO A 140 21.84 14.78 -15.76
N ARG A 141 21.26 15.44 -16.78
CA ARG A 141 20.55 16.72 -16.56
C ARG A 141 19.29 16.52 -15.74
N LEU A 142 18.54 15.44 -15.97
CA LEU A 142 17.38 15.08 -15.13
C LEU A 142 17.78 14.82 -13.67
N ARG A 143 18.89 14.12 -13.44
CA ARG A 143 19.42 13.87 -12.08
C ARG A 143 19.83 15.17 -11.38
N THR A 144 20.51 16.06 -12.10
CA THR A 144 20.89 17.39 -11.60
C THR A 144 19.67 18.24 -11.30
N ALA A 145 18.70 18.33 -12.21
CA ALA A 145 17.46 19.08 -12.02
C ALA A 145 16.68 18.60 -10.79
N LEU A 146 16.52 17.28 -10.62
CA LEU A 146 15.89 16.72 -9.41
C LEU A 146 16.66 17.10 -8.15
N SER A 147 18.00 17.03 -8.18
CA SER A 147 18.83 17.34 -7.02
C SER A 147 18.74 18.81 -6.63
N LEU A 148 18.74 19.72 -7.60
CA LEU A 148 18.54 21.16 -7.38
C LEU A 148 17.12 21.43 -6.87
N ALA A 149 16.09 20.83 -7.47
CA ALA A 149 14.72 20.98 -7.04
C ALA A 149 14.50 20.47 -5.60
N VAL A 150 15.18 19.37 -5.19
CA VAL A 150 15.17 18.90 -3.80
C VAL A 150 15.81 19.92 -2.85
N ARG A 151 16.94 20.52 -3.24
CA ARG A 151 17.64 21.52 -2.41
C ARG A 151 16.86 22.82 -2.27
N ALA A 152 16.20 23.25 -3.36
CA ALA A 152 15.34 24.42 -3.38
C ALA A 152 14.07 24.20 -2.54
N ASN A 153 13.50 23.00 -2.59
CA ASN A 153 12.40 22.60 -1.71
C ASN A 153 12.89 22.39 -0.26
N ARG A 154 13.11 23.48 0.48
CA ARG A 154 13.46 23.51 1.92
C ARG A 154 12.33 23.02 2.84
N ARG A 155 11.45 22.14 2.37
CA ARG A 155 10.33 21.63 3.15
C ARG A 155 10.89 20.72 4.26
N PRO A 156 10.77 21.10 5.55
CA PRO A 156 11.26 20.25 6.63
C PRO A 156 10.58 18.89 6.56
N ARG A 157 11.34 17.82 6.86
CA ARG A 157 10.80 16.45 6.89
C ARG A 157 9.80 16.35 8.05
N THR A 158 8.52 16.54 7.75
CA THR A 158 7.46 16.34 8.73
C THR A 158 7.12 14.86 8.85
N ARG A 159 7.04 14.34 10.08
CA ARG A 159 6.46 13.01 10.32
C ARG A 159 4.99 13.04 9.87
N LYS A 160 4.52 11.95 9.26
CA LYS A 160 3.11 11.83 8.80
C LYS A 160 2.10 11.82 9.94
N SER A 161 2.54 11.50 11.16
CA SER A 161 1.77 11.68 12.39
C SER A 161 2.66 12.34 13.43
N ALA A 162 2.11 13.34 14.12
CA ALA A 162 2.77 14.01 15.24
C ALA A 162 2.81 13.13 16.51
N ARG A 163 1.88 12.16 16.65
CA ARG A 163 1.79 11.27 17.81
C ARG A 163 1.99 9.82 17.39
N ALA A 164 2.88 9.12 18.09
CA ALA A 164 2.98 7.67 18.00
C ALA A 164 1.70 7.04 18.55
N VAL A 165 1.26 5.94 17.95
CA VAL A 165 0.20 5.11 18.55
C VAL A 165 0.83 4.43 19.78
N THR A 166 0.47 4.91 20.97
CA THR A 166 0.97 4.39 22.26
C THR A 166 0.10 3.22 22.75
N ALA A 167 0.62 2.44 23.71
CA ALA A 167 -0.14 1.38 24.38
C ALA A 167 -1.49 1.90 24.92
N THR A 168 -1.50 3.11 25.50
CA THR A 168 -2.72 3.76 26.01
C THR A 168 -3.76 4.07 24.92
N VAL A 169 -3.33 4.38 23.69
CA VAL A 169 -4.25 4.57 22.55
C VAL A 169 -4.82 3.22 22.11
N ILE A 170 -3.99 2.18 22.06
CA ILE A 170 -4.45 0.82 21.73
C ILE A 170 -5.46 0.33 22.77
N GLU A 171 -5.21 0.53 24.06
CA GLU A 171 -6.15 0.18 25.13
C GLU A 171 -7.49 0.90 24.95
N LYS A 172 -7.49 2.20 24.66
CA LYS A 172 -8.71 2.97 24.36
C LYS A 172 -9.44 2.48 23.11
N LEU A 173 -8.74 1.93 22.11
CA LEU A 173 -9.39 1.31 20.95
C LEU A 173 -10.00 -0.04 21.32
N LEU A 174 -9.28 -0.85 22.12
CA LEU A 174 -9.77 -2.14 22.59
C LEU A 174 -11.02 -2.01 23.46
N THR A 175 -11.16 -0.92 24.22
CA THR A 175 -12.40 -0.64 24.98
C THR A 175 -13.58 -0.26 24.09
N THR A 176 -13.37 0.09 22.81
CA THR A 176 -14.47 0.29 21.85
C THR A 176 -14.92 -1.01 21.18
N CYS A 177 -14.07 -2.03 21.18
CA CYS A 177 -14.42 -3.39 20.76
C CYS A 177 -15.11 -4.12 21.93
N LEU A 178 -16.21 -3.56 22.43
CA LEU A 178 -16.92 -4.11 23.57
C LEU A 178 -17.49 -5.49 23.20
N TYR A 179 -17.01 -6.47 23.95
CA TYR A 179 -17.55 -7.81 24.05
C TYR A 179 -19.05 -7.69 24.34
N GLU A 180 -19.91 -8.11 23.40
CA GLU A 180 -20.97 -9.08 23.73
C GLU A 180 -21.86 -9.53 22.56
N HIS A 181 -22.01 -8.81 21.43
CA HIS A 181 -23.06 -9.22 20.47
C HIS A 181 -22.72 -9.23 18.96
N ARG A 182 -21.51 -8.84 18.52
CA ARG A 182 -21.22 -8.83 17.07
C ARG A 182 -19.90 -9.50 16.73
N LEU A 183 -19.94 -10.39 15.74
CA LEU A 183 -18.77 -11.01 15.12
C LEU A 183 -17.70 -9.99 14.67
N VAL A 184 -18.13 -8.78 14.27
CA VAL A 184 -17.23 -7.71 13.83
C VAL A 184 -16.34 -7.20 14.96
N ASP A 185 -16.84 -7.12 16.19
CA ASP A 185 -16.10 -6.56 17.32
C ASP A 185 -15.00 -7.54 17.77
N VAL A 186 -15.29 -8.84 17.75
CA VAL A 186 -14.31 -9.91 18.02
C VAL A 186 -13.23 -9.96 16.94
N ARG A 187 -13.63 -9.84 15.66
CA ARG A 187 -12.67 -9.75 14.54
C ARG A 187 -11.73 -8.56 14.69
N ASP A 188 -12.28 -7.37 14.93
CA ASP A 188 -11.51 -6.12 14.94
C ASP A 188 -10.59 -6.07 16.17
N ARG A 189 -11.02 -6.64 17.31
CA ARG A 189 -10.16 -6.87 18.47
C ARG A 189 -8.98 -7.80 18.14
N ALA A 190 -9.25 -8.95 17.54
CA ALA A 190 -8.21 -9.90 17.15
C ALA A 190 -7.22 -9.26 16.16
N LEU A 191 -7.74 -8.54 15.15
CA LEU A 191 -6.94 -7.83 14.16
C LEU A 191 -6.00 -6.81 14.80
N LEU A 192 -6.53 -5.98 15.72
CA LEU A 192 -5.75 -4.95 16.42
C LEU A 192 -4.67 -5.57 17.31
N MET A 193 -5.03 -6.57 18.11
CA MET A 193 -4.12 -7.25 19.02
C MET A 193 -2.99 -7.96 18.29
N ILE A 194 -3.30 -8.67 17.20
CA ILE A 194 -2.29 -9.33 16.38
C ILE A 194 -1.37 -8.32 15.69
N THR A 195 -1.92 -7.25 15.12
CA THR A 195 -1.10 -6.23 14.43
C THR A 195 -0.10 -5.59 15.38
N VAL A 196 -0.50 -5.31 16.62
CA VAL A 196 0.39 -4.74 17.64
C VAL A 196 1.41 -5.76 18.12
N ALA A 197 0.99 -6.99 18.43
CA ALA A 197 1.86 -8.01 19.00
C ALA A 197 2.91 -8.54 18.01
N SER A 198 2.56 -8.62 16.72
CA SER A 198 3.48 -9.10 15.69
C SER A 198 4.35 -8.00 15.07
N GLY A 199 3.97 -6.73 15.26
CA GLY A 199 4.58 -5.61 14.53
C GLY A 199 4.31 -5.63 13.02
N GLY A 200 3.46 -6.56 12.56
CA GLY A 200 3.14 -6.75 11.15
C GLY A 200 2.40 -5.55 10.55
N ARG A 201 2.58 -5.32 9.26
CA ARG A 201 1.79 -4.29 8.56
C ARG A 201 0.35 -4.77 8.42
N ARG A 202 -0.60 -3.84 8.40
CA ARG A 202 -2.03 -4.13 8.20
C ARG A 202 -2.30 -5.11 7.04
N ALA A 203 -1.60 -4.95 5.93
CA ALA A 203 -1.77 -5.81 4.76
C ALA A 203 -1.27 -7.25 4.96
N GLU A 204 -0.24 -7.43 5.78
CA GLU A 204 0.31 -8.75 6.12
C GLU A 204 -0.68 -9.47 7.04
N VAL A 205 -1.14 -8.79 8.10
CA VAL A 205 -2.11 -9.36 9.04
C VAL A 205 -3.46 -9.62 8.37
N ALA A 206 -3.97 -8.71 7.54
CA ALA A 206 -5.23 -8.93 6.81
C ALA A 206 -5.14 -10.06 5.78
N GLY A 207 -3.95 -10.35 5.25
CA GLY A 207 -3.69 -11.44 4.31
C GLY A 207 -3.35 -12.77 4.97
N LEU A 208 -3.31 -12.85 6.31
CA LEU A 208 -2.93 -14.04 7.06
C LEU A 208 -3.90 -15.19 6.79
N ARG A 209 -3.36 -16.38 6.55
CA ARG A 209 -4.16 -17.61 6.38
C ARG A 209 -3.99 -18.54 7.57
N VAL A 210 -4.96 -19.43 7.77
CA VAL A 210 -4.89 -20.44 8.84
C VAL A 210 -3.68 -21.33 8.65
N GLU A 211 -3.30 -21.60 7.40
CA GLU A 211 -2.12 -22.40 7.05
C GLU A 211 -0.80 -21.71 7.43
N ASP A 212 -0.82 -20.39 7.71
CA ASP A 212 0.33 -19.63 8.18
C ASP A 212 0.45 -19.63 9.72
N LEU A 213 -0.48 -20.27 10.42
CA LEU A 213 -0.56 -20.32 11.88
C LEU A 213 -0.15 -21.69 12.41
N VAL A 214 0.81 -21.69 13.33
CA VAL A 214 1.18 -22.87 14.12
C VAL A 214 0.75 -22.63 15.56
N ARG A 215 -0.07 -23.53 16.10
CA ARG A 215 -0.43 -23.54 17.52
C ARG A 215 0.69 -24.23 18.30
N ASP A 216 1.40 -23.46 19.11
CA ASP A 216 2.47 -23.97 19.95
C ASP A 216 1.95 -24.41 21.32
N ALA A 217 2.77 -25.15 22.06
CA ALA A 217 2.49 -25.44 23.46
C ALA A 217 2.36 -24.13 24.27
N PRO A 218 1.37 -24.02 25.18
CA PRO A 218 1.25 -22.89 26.09
C PRO A 218 2.52 -22.66 26.90
N VAL A 219 2.91 -21.41 27.08
CA VAL A 219 4.12 -21.00 27.81
C VAL A 219 3.74 -20.32 29.13
N PRO A 220 4.59 -20.33 30.17
CA PRO A 220 4.36 -19.57 31.40
C PRO A 220 4.12 -18.09 31.09
N ARG A 221 3.19 -17.45 31.81
CA ARG A 221 2.92 -16.00 31.65
C ARG A 221 4.14 -15.18 32.04
N ASP A 222 4.79 -15.57 33.11
CA ASP A 222 6.04 -15.00 33.58
C ASP A 222 7.18 -15.95 33.22
N PRO A 223 8.09 -15.58 32.30
CA PRO A 223 9.24 -16.42 31.95
C PRO A 223 10.18 -16.71 33.12
N ALA A 224 10.17 -15.88 34.17
CA ALA A 224 10.99 -16.06 35.37
C ALA A 224 10.34 -17.00 36.41
N ASP A 225 9.05 -17.29 36.27
CA ASP A 225 8.28 -18.19 37.14
C ASP A 225 7.63 -19.32 36.31
N PRO A 226 8.27 -20.51 36.23
CA PRO A 226 7.74 -21.66 35.50
C PRO A 226 6.37 -22.16 35.98
N GLU A 227 6.01 -21.89 37.24
CA GLU A 227 4.73 -22.27 37.83
C GLU A 227 3.62 -21.23 37.55
N SER A 228 3.98 -20.10 36.94
CA SER A 228 3.02 -19.08 36.55
C SER A 228 1.99 -19.62 35.56
N ALA A 229 0.77 -19.09 35.62
CA ALA A 229 -0.34 -19.52 34.78
C ALA A 229 0.05 -19.53 33.29
N LYS A 230 -0.11 -20.69 32.63
CA LYS A 230 0.24 -20.84 31.22
C LYS A 230 -0.69 -20.00 30.33
N VAL A 231 -0.12 -19.45 29.27
CA VAL A 231 -0.81 -18.62 28.28
C VAL A 231 -0.63 -19.18 26.86
N PRO A 232 -1.60 -18.98 25.96
CA PRO A 232 -1.50 -19.46 24.59
C PRO A 232 -0.31 -18.83 23.85
N LYS A 233 0.32 -19.61 22.98
CA LYS A 233 1.38 -19.18 22.06
C LYS A 233 1.02 -19.62 20.65
N LEU A 234 1.21 -18.72 19.69
CA LEU A 234 1.08 -18.98 18.27
C LEU A 234 2.34 -18.53 17.56
N THR A 235 2.82 -19.33 16.60
CA THR A 235 3.82 -18.89 15.63
C THR A 235 3.11 -18.57 14.33
N MET A 236 3.34 -17.38 13.79
CA MET A 236 2.76 -16.94 12.52
C MET A 236 3.84 -16.66 11.49
N ARG A 237 3.59 -17.13 10.27
CA ARG A 237 4.39 -16.77 9.11
C ARG A 237 3.81 -15.50 8.48
N LEU A 238 4.50 -14.38 8.63
CA LEU A 238 4.10 -13.14 7.98
C LEU A 238 4.65 -13.14 6.55
N GLY A 239 3.75 -13.23 5.57
CA GLY A 239 4.13 -13.26 4.16
C GLY A 239 4.87 -12.00 3.67
N ARG A 240 5.34 -12.07 2.42
CA ARG A 240 6.19 -11.10 1.70
C ARG A 240 5.97 -9.63 2.08
N THR A 241 7.02 -8.98 2.58
CA THR A 241 7.07 -7.52 2.72
C THR A 241 7.82 -6.89 1.54
N LYS A 242 7.74 -5.56 1.37
CA LYS A 242 8.56 -4.80 0.40
C LYS A 242 10.08 -5.05 0.56
N THR A 243 10.51 -5.55 1.71
CA THR A 243 11.91 -5.71 2.13
C THR A 243 12.30 -7.17 2.40
N THR A 244 11.42 -8.14 2.18
CA THR A 244 11.70 -9.57 2.38
C THR A 244 11.33 -10.38 1.13
N THR A 245 12.18 -11.32 0.74
CA THR A 245 11.89 -12.27 -0.35
C THR A 245 11.03 -13.42 0.18
N ALA A 246 10.46 -14.24 -0.71
CA ALA A 246 9.66 -15.40 -0.32
C ALA A 246 10.48 -16.46 0.45
N GLU A 247 11.81 -16.36 0.40
CA GLU A 247 12.76 -17.27 1.05
C GLU A 247 13.01 -16.90 2.52
N ASP A 248 12.67 -15.69 2.95
CA ASP A 248 13.02 -15.19 4.28
C ASP A 248 12.19 -15.79 5.44
N ASP A 249 11.22 -16.67 5.16
CA ASP A 249 10.31 -17.38 6.10
C ASP A 249 10.14 -16.70 7.48
N ALA A 250 9.80 -15.41 7.47
CA ALA A 250 9.82 -14.60 8.68
C ALA A 250 8.70 -15.05 9.62
N ARG A 251 9.10 -15.72 10.70
CA ARG A 251 8.19 -16.22 11.75
C ARG A 251 8.17 -15.28 12.93
N VAL A 252 6.98 -14.97 13.41
CA VAL A 252 6.76 -14.16 14.61
C VAL A 252 5.96 -14.97 15.61
N ALA A 253 6.44 -15.02 16.85
CA ALA A 253 5.70 -15.62 17.96
C ALA A 253 4.78 -14.58 18.60
N VAL A 254 3.52 -14.94 18.80
CA VAL A 254 2.51 -14.14 19.49
C VAL A 254 2.03 -14.92 20.72
N ILE A 255 2.05 -14.28 21.89
CA ILE A 255 1.81 -14.92 23.19
C ILE A 255 0.70 -14.18 23.95
N GLY A 256 -0.04 -14.89 24.80
CA GLY A 256 -0.95 -14.29 25.76
C GLY A 256 -2.17 -13.68 25.12
N ARG A 257 -2.53 -12.45 25.54
CA ARG A 257 -3.80 -11.80 25.17
C ARG A 257 -4.04 -11.71 23.66
N ALA A 258 -2.98 -11.53 22.88
CA ALA A 258 -3.09 -11.46 21.43
C ALA A 258 -3.35 -12.83 20.79
N ALA A 259 -2.67 -13.88 21.27
CA ALA A 259 -2.91 -15.25 20.87
C ALA A 259 -4.34 -15.70 21.24
N THR A 260 -4.78 -15.39 22.47
CA THR A 260 -6.16 -15.65 22.92
C THR A 260 -7.17 -14.97 22.02
N ALA A 261 -7.03 -13.66 21.76
CA ALA A 261 -7.98 -12.92 20.91
C ALA A 261 -8.11 -13.52 19.51
N LEU A 262 -7.00 -14.00 18.92
CA LEU A 262 -7.03 -14.66 17.62
C LEU A 262 -7.72 -16.03 17.67
N LEU A 263 -7.44 -16.84 18.69
CA LEU A 263 -8.10 -18.13 18.89
C LEU A 263 -9.60 -17.99 19.13
N ASP A 264 -10.02 -16.99 19.92
CA ASP A 264 -11.43 -16.67 20.17
C ASP A 264 -12.13 -16.31 18.86
N TRP A 265 -11.50 -15.47 18.03
CA TRP A 265 -11.99 -15.13 16.70
C TRP A 265 -12.16 -16.36 15.81
N LEU A 266 -11.13 -17.20 15.66
CA LEU A 266 -11.19 -18.39 14.82
C LEU A 266 -12.30 -19.36 15.28
N THR A 267 -12.44 -19.52 16.59
CA THR A 267 -13.45 -20.40 17.20
C THR A 267 -14.86 -19.86 16.96
N LEU A 268 -15.11 -18.59 17.28
CA LEU A 268 -16.42 -17.97 17.13
C LEU A 268 -16.87 -17.88 15.66
N ALA A 269 -15.92 -17.58 14.76
CA ALA A 269 -16.17 -17.47 13.33
C ALA A 269 -16.18 -18.82 12.59
N LYS A 270 -15.85 -19.93 13.30
CA LYS A 270 -15.72 -21.29 12.75
C LYS A 270 -14.80 -21.34 11.53
N ILE A 271 -13.63 -20.72 11.65
CA ILE A 271 -12.63 -20.64 10.58
C ILE A 271 -11.58 -21.73 10.79
N GLU A 272 -11.63 -22.74 9.94
CA GLU A 272 -10.70 -23.89 9.99
C GLU A 272 -9.62 -23.83 8.90
N THR A 273 -9.88 -23.16 7.77
CA THR A 273 -8.96 -23.07 6.63
C THR A 273 -9.04 -21.71 5.93
N GLY A 274 -8.05 -21.38 5.11
CA GLY A 274 -8.02 -20.20 4.26
C GLY A 274 -7.83 -18.90 5.04
N ALA A 275 -8.44 -17.80 4.59
CA ALA A 275 -8.23 -16.48 5.16
C ALA A 275 -8.71 -16.40 6.62
N VAL A 276 -7.83 -15.94 7.51
CA VAL A 276 -8.12 -15.72 8.94
C VAL A 276 -9.09 -14.57 9.11
N PHE A 277 -8.81 -13.42 8.50
CA PHE A 277 -9.68 -12.25 8.57
C PHE A 277 -10.52 -12.16 7.31
N ARG A 278 -11.83 -12.33 7.47
CA ARG A 278 -12.80 -12.34 6.37
C ARG A 278 -13.75 -11.15 6.47
N ARG A 279 -14.31 -10.76 5.33
CA ARG A 279 -15.32 -9.69 5.29
C ARG A 279 -16.59 -10.15 5.99
N ILE A 280 -17.21 -9.24 6.74
CA ILE A 280 -18.52 -9.42 7.37
C ILE A 280 -19.46 -8.44 6.67
N ASP A 281 -20.60 -8.93 6.19
CA ASP A 281 -21.57 -8.08 5.51
C ASP A 281 -22.41 -7.24 6.48
N ARG A 282 -23.32 -6.41 5.93
CA ARG A 282 -24.14 -5.52 6.74
C ARG A 282 -25.13 -6.20 7.69
N TRP A 283 -25.37 -7.49 7.49
CA TRP A 283 -26.25 -8.31 8.31
C TRP A 283 -25.47 -9.19 9.28
N GLY A 284 -24.16 -8.97 9.43
CA GLY A 284 -23.32 -9.70 10.36
C GLY A 284 -22.87 -11.08 9.85
N ARG A 285 -23.09 -11.41 8.58
CA ARG A 285 -22.71 -12.72 8.04
C ARG A 285 -21.27 -12.71 7.53
N LEU A 286 -20.53 -13.75 7.89
CA LEU A 286 -19.17 -13.98 7.45
C LEU A 286 -19.15 -14.40 5.97
N ARG A 287 -18.35 -13.72 5.16
CA ARG A 287 -18.13 -14.08 3.75
C ARG A 287 -16.90 -14.99 3.64
N SER A 288 -16.79 -15.73 2.54
CA SER A 288 -15.59 -16.51 2.21
C SER A 288 -14.41 -15.65 1.71
N ILE A 289 -14.65 -14.37 1.47
CA ILE A 289 -13.68 -13.43 0.91
C ILE A 289 -12.81 -12.85 2.03
N ALA A 290 -11.48 -12.86 1.83
CA ALA A 290 -10.51 -12.23 2.71
C ALA A 290 -10.79 -10.72 2.86
N LEU A 291 -10.40 -10.15 4.01
CA LEU A 291 -10.48 -8.72 4.24
C LEU A 291 -9.52 -7.98 3.30
N ASP A 292 -9.99 -6.97 2.56
CA ASP A 292 -9.08 -6.11 1.78
C ASP A 292 -8.29 -5.23 2.77
N PRO A 293 -6.94 -5.23 2.71
CA PRO A 293 -6.10 -4.36 3.54
C PRO A 293 -6.46 -2.86 3.47
N HIS A 294 -7.17 -2.45 2.43
CA HIS A 294 -7.59 -1.08 2.16
C HIS A 294 -9.09 -0.88 2.24
N THR A 295 -9.88 -1.91 2.57
CA THR A 295 -11.30 -1.67 2.85
C THR A 295 -11.38 -0.67 4.00
N THR A 296 -11.85 0.54 3.70
CA THR A 296 -12.65 1.28 4.64
C THR A 296 -13.85 0.38 4.93
N PRO A 297 -14.16 0.06 6.20
CA PRO A 297 -15.26 -0.84 6.47
C PRO A 297 -16.53 -0.23 5.87
N ASP A 298 -17.33 -1.05 5.18
CA ASP A 298 -18.56 -0.61 4.53
C ASP A 298 -19.34 0.29 5.50
N THR A 299 -19.69 1.50 5.05
CA THR A 299 -20.37 2.56 5.81
C THR A 299 -21.78 2.18 6.30
N ALA A 300 -22.14 0.90 6.27
CA ALA A 300 -23.39 0.35 6.78
C ALA A 300 -23.25 -0.46 8.09
N THR A 301 -22.03 -0.73 8.60
CA THR A 301 -21.84 -1.53 9.84
C THR A 301 -20.97 -0.89 10.91
N LEU A 302 -20.32 0.22 10.58
CA LEU A 302 -19.70 1.05 11.60
C LEU A 302 -20.79 1.92 12.19
N ASN A 303 -21.09 1.70 13.46
CA ASN A 303 -21.60 2.77 14.30
C ASN A 303 -20.71 4.00 14.01
N GLU A 304 -21.29 5.16 13.70
CA GLU A 304 -20.57 6.36 13.24
C GLU A 304 -19.37 6.73 14.14
N ARG A 305 -19.38 6.26 15.39
CA ARG A 305 -18.32 6.42 16.38
C ARG A 305 -17.04 5.59 16.13
N SER A 306 -17.12 4.43 15.46
CA SER A 306 -15.98 3.54 15.21
C SER A 306 -15.26 3.84 13.88
N ALA A 307 -16.03 4.24 12.85
CA ALA A 307 -15.49 4.69 11.56
C ALA A 307 -14.66 5.96 11.71
N CYS A 308 -15.19 6.92 12.48
CA CYS A 308 -14.49 8.17 12.75
C CYS A 308 -13.18 7.93 13.50
N ARG A 309 -13.07 6.99 14.44
CA ARG A 309 -11.83 6.84 15.25
C ARG A 309 -10.66 6.17 14.54
N TRP A 310 -10.89 5.26 13.60
CA TRP A 310 -9.80 4.66 12.81
C TRP A 310 -9.20 5.63 11.79
N MET A 311 -10.00 6.56 11.25
CA MET A 311 -9.49 7.64 10.39
C MET A 311 -8.92 8.82 11.19
N VAL A 312 -9.55 9.21 12.31
CA VAL A 312 -9.12 10.36 13.13
C VAL A 312 -7.84 10.08 13.93
N ALA A 313 -7.49 8.82 14.20
CA ALA A 313 -6.16 8.49 14.74
C ALA A 313 -5.01 8.72 13.73
N VAL A 314 -5.32 8.98 12.45
CA VAL A 314 -4.36 9.25 11.37
C VAL A 314 -4.76 10.53 10.60
N THR A 315 -4.90 11.64 11.35
CA THR A 315 -5.02 13.08 10.94
C THR A 315 -6.43 13.68 10.83
N PRO A 316 -6.61 15.00 11.08
CA PRO A 316 -5.78 15.97 11.82
C PRO A 316 -6.02 15.97 13.33
#